data_AF-A0A0L7KJ48-F1
#
_entry.id   AF-A0A0L7KJ48-F1
#
_cell.length_a   1.000
_cell.length_b   1.000
_cell.length_c   1.000
_cell.angle_alpha   90.00
_cell.angle_beta   90.00
_cell.angle_gamma   90.00
#
_symmetry.space_group_name_H-M   'P 1'
#
loop_
_entity.id
_entity.type
_entity.pdbx_description
1 polymer ?
#
loop_
_entity_poly.entity_id
_entity_poly.type
_entity_poly.pdbx_seq_one_letter_code
_entity_poly.pdbx_strand_id
1 'polypeptide(L)'
;MKIHYINILLFAFTLNTSEHNQRNHNSTTYHTTISKRTKTHRSLCECDLYMPNYENDPQMKKVIQQFYDRTTQRFHEYDERMKTTRQKYKDKCDKEIQKIILKDKLEKELMDKFATLQTDIQKDGIPTCICEKSIADKVEKGCLRCGYGLGSVAPMIGLTGSVAVNVWKTAELAAAKAAAAKAAGDAATEAGMKAVVSKINVWSNGFTAYKGFVNLAPIVKKSNFNCPAALRKSAMALANKSCDFEGRGINSSFCNTLYYGEETTFEPFAQAGIAKYKTEFASQKALLEAAELDAVDATYTSFQTSIIAPIITIVVIVLIMVIIYLILRYRRKKKMKKKLQYIKLLEE
;
A
#
# COMPACT_ATOMS: atom_id res chain seq x y z
N MET A 1 27.44 30.97 -3.07
CA MET A 1 26.25 31.71 -3.56
C MET A 1 24.97 30.85 -3.71
N LYS A 2 24.72 29.82 -2.88
CA LYS A 2 23.49 29.00 -2.95
C LYS A 2 22.69 28.89 -1.65
N ILE A 3 23.20 29.42 -0.53
CA ILE A 3 22.53 29.36 0.79
C ILE A 3 21.68 30.62 1.04
N HIS A 4 21.93 31.72 0.32
CA HIS A 4 21.16 32.96 0.48
C HIS A 4 19.81 32.94 -0.27
N TYR A 5 19.57 31.99 -1.18
CA TYR A 5 18.31 31.94 -1.94
C TYR A 5 17.12 31.47 -1.08
N ILE A 6 17.35 30.55 -0.14
CA ILE A 6 16.30 30.04 0.77
C ILE A 6 15.89 31.12 1.80
N ASN A 7 16.85 31.91 2.29
CA ASN A 7 16.58 32.99 3.23
C ASN A 7 15.90 34.20 2.57
N ILE A 8 16.15 34.47 1.28
CA ILE A 8 15.48 35.55 0.54
C ILE A 8 14.03 35.17 0.22
N LEU A 9 13.74 33.90 -0.12
CA LEU A 9 12.38 33.43 -0.40
C LEU A 9 11.49 33.47 0.86
N LEU A 10 12.05 33.12 2.03
CA LEU A 10 11.36 33.18 3.31
C LEU A 10 11.08 34.61 3.79
N PHE A 11 11.91 35.59 3.39
CA PHE A 11 11.69 37.00 3.71
C PHE A 11 10.66 37.67 2.78
N ALA A 12 10.55 37.20 1.53
CA ALA A 12 9.51 37.69 0.61
C ALA A 12 8.10 37.22 1.02
N PHE A 13 7.98 36.01 1.59
CA PHE A 13 6.69 35.47 2.05
C PHE A 13 6.16 36.19 3.30
N THR A 14 7.04 36.66 4.20
CA THR A 14 6.64 37.39 5.41
C THR A 14 6.27 38.85 5.13
N LEU A 15 6.81 39.46 4.06
CA LEU A 15 6.45 40.84 3.67
C LEU A 15 5.14 40.90 2.86
N ASN A 16 4.81 39.88 2.07
CA ASN A 16 3.58 39.86 1.26
C ASN A 16 2.28 39.64 2.07
N THR A 17 2.38 39.31 3.36
CA THR A 17 1.21 39.20 4.24
C THR A 17 0.92 40.49 5.03
N SER A 18 1.75 41.52 4.87
CA SER A 18 1.61 42.80 5.60
C SER A 18 1.12 43.98 4.75
N GLU A 19 0.96 43.83 3.43
CA GLU A 19 0.42 44.88 2.55
C GLU A 19 -0.78 44.38 1.73
N HIS A 20 -1.94 44.33 2.37
CA HIS A 20 -3.19 44.58 1.66
C HIS A 20 -4.12 45.42 2.53
N ASN A 21 -3.78 46.70 2.65
CA ASN A 21 -4.73 47.73 3.01
C ASN A 21 -5.45 48.17 1.73
N GLN A 22 -6.71 47.75 1.57
CA GLN A 22 -7.65 48.51 0.75
C GLN A 22 -8.82 48.98 1.60
N ARG A 23 -8.75 50.29 1.84
CA ARG A 23 -9.78 51.22 2.26
C ARG A 23 -11.21 50.85 1.85
N ASN A 24 -12.10 51.11 2.81
CA ASN A 24 -13.31 51.92 2.68
C ASN A 24 -14.68 51.25 2.38
N HIS A 25 -15.59 51.59 3.31
CA HIS A 25 -16.96 52.09 3.13
C HIS A 25 -18.17 51.16 3.36
N ASN A 26 -18.86 51.51 4.46
CA ASN A 26 -20.30 51.70 4.61
C ASN A 26 -21.18 50.49 4.95
N SER A 27 -21.70 50.46 6.18
CA SER A 27 -23.13 50.65 6.50
C SER A 27 -23.36 50.30 7.99
N THR A 28 -23.63 51.31 8.81
CA THR A 28 -24.97 51.69 9.32
C THR A 28 -25.28 51.03 10.67
N THR A 29 -24.95 51.79 11.70
CA THR A 29 -25.71 52.03 12.93
C THR A 29 -27.01 51.25 13.10
N TYR A 30 -27.09 50.45 14.18
CA TYR A 30 -28.24 50.50 15.10
C TYR A 30 -27.72 50.45 16.54
N HIS A 31 -27.90 51.57 17.22
CA HIS A 31 -27.82 51.64 18.67
C HIS A 31 -29.08 50.99 19.27
N THR A 32 -28.88 50.05 20.18
CA THR A 32 -29.76 49.90 21.35
C THR A 32 -28.90 49.80 22.59
N THR A 33 -28.83 50.94 23.27
CA THR A 33 -28.34 51.13 24.63
C THR A 33 -29.25 50.41 25.63
N ILE A 34 -28.66 49.73 26.60
CA ILE A 34 -28.90 49.82 28.07
C ILE A 34 -28.52 48.48 28.73
N SER A 35 -27.36 48.46 29.41
CA SER A 35 -27.28 48.13 30.85
C SER A 35 -25.83 47.82 31.27
N LYS A 36 -25.25 48.79 31.98
CA LYS A 36 -24.20 48.73 33.02
C LYS A 36 -23.03 47.72 32.89
N ARG A 37 -21.87 48.34 32.70
CA ARG A 37 -20.49 47.90 32.96
C ARG A 37 -20.31 47.16 34.30
N THR A 38 -19.76 45.95 34.26
CA THR A 38 -18.93 45.37 35.34
C THR A 38 -17.66 44.76 34.74
N LYS A 39 -16.52 45.35 35.09
CA LYS A 39 -15.19 44.83 34.78
C LYS A 39 -14.92 43.59 35.64
N THR A 40 -14.59 42.44 35.06
CA THR A 40 -13.99 41.32 35.79
C THR A 40 -12.47 41.37 35.67
N HIS A 41 -11.82 42.10 36.58
CA HIS A 41 -10.42 41.80 36.93
C HIS A 41 -10.44 40.67 37.96
N ARG A 42 -10.10 39.44 37.53
CA ARG A 42 -9.81 38.32 38.44
C ARG A 42 -8.37 38.49 38.94
N SER A 43 -8.19 39.30 39.97
CA SER A 43 -6.97 39.30 40.78
C SER A 43 -7.01 38.11 41.74
N LEU A 44 -6.08 37.17 41.58
CA LEU A 44 -5.75 36.21 42.65
C LEU A 44 -4.97 37.00 43.71
N CYS A 45 -5.69 37.53 44.68
CA CYS A 45 -5.12 38.02 45.92
C CYS A 45 -4.80 36.79 46.78
N GLU A 46 -3.54 36.59 47.16
CA GLU A 46 -3.18 35.73 48.30
C GLU A 46 -3.70 36.45 49.55
N CYS A 47 -4.87 36.04 50.04
CA CYS A 47 -5.26 36.33 51.41
C CYS A 47 -4.57 35.30 52.30
N ASP A 48 -3.78 35.76 53.26
CA ASP A 48 -3.27 34.91 54.33
C ASP A 48 -4.47 34.27 55.05
N LEU A 49 -4.58 32.93 54.94
CA LEU A 49 -5.63 32.16 55.56
C LEU A 49 -5.45 32.20 57.09
N TYR A 50 -6.17 33.10 57.74
CA TYR A 50 -6.47 32.99 59.16
C TYR A 50 -7.08 31.60 59.41
N MET A 51 -6.35 30.72 60.09
CA MET A 51 -6.81 29.40 60.55
C MET A 51 -7.47 29.57 61.93
N PRO A 52 -8.81 29.58 62.03
CA PRO A 52 -9.47 29.64 63.32
C PRO A 52 -9.31 28.27 64.00
N ASN A 53 -8.97 28.26 65.29
CA ASN A 53 -8.75 27.04 66.06
C ASN A 53 -10.11 26.37 66.39
N TYR A 54 -10.66 25.64 65.43
CA TYR A 54 -11.97 24.97 65.51
C TYR A 54 -11.92 23.59 66.21
N GLU A 55 -10.80 23.21 66.82
CA GLU A 55 -10.63 21.89 67.45
C GLU A 55 -11.56 21.63 68.64
N ASN A 56 -12.19 22.67 69.21
CA ASN A 56 -13.01 22.56 70.42
C ASN A 56 -14.52 22.79 70.21
N ASP A 57 -14.99 23.04 68.98
CA ASP A 57 -16.42 23.21 68.71
C ASP A 57 -17.13 21.84 68.61
N PRO A 58 -18.11 21.52 69.49
CA PRO A 58 -18.83 20.25 69.47
C PRO A 58 -19.60 19.99 68.18
N GLN A 59 -20.06 21.04 67.49
CA GLN A 59 -20.77 20.93 66.21
C GLN A 59 -19.79 20.60 65.09
N MET A 60 -18.62 21.25 65.07
CA MET A 60 -17.58 20.97 64.08
C MET A 60 -17.04 19.55 64.21
N LYS A 61 -16.83 19.05 65.42
CA LYS A 61 -16.42 17.64 65.64
C LYS A 61 -17.41 16.65 65.05
N LYS A 62 -18.72 16.88 65.20
CA LYS A 62 -19.76 16.00 64.61
C LYS A 62 -19.71 15.99 63.08
N VAL A 63 -19.50 17.15 62.46
CA VAL A 63 -19.40 17.27 60.98
C VAL A 63 -18.15 16.57 60.47
N ILE A 64 -17.01 16.75 61.15
CA ILE A 64 -15.75 16.08 60.81
C ILE A 64 -15.89 14.56 60.94
N GLN A 65 -16.52 14.07 62.01
CA GLN A 65 -16.75 12.63 62.22
C GLN A 65 -17.61 12.05 61.08
N GLN A 66 -18.74 12.71 60.74
CA GLN A 66 -19.59 12.27 59.62
C GLN A 66 -18.88 12.30 58.26
N PHE A 67 -18.00 13.28 58.05
CA PHE A 67 -17.17 13.32 56.85
C PHE A 67 -16.20 12.14 56.82
N TYR A 68 -15.56 11.82 57.95
CA TYR A 68 -14.61 10.72 58.09
C TYR A 68 -15.27 9.35 57.88
N ASP A 69 -16.46 9.14 58.44
CA ASP A 69 -17.21 7.89 58.26
C ASP A 69 -17.60 7.68 56.78
N ARG A 70 -18.09 8.75 56.13
CA ARG A 70 -18.47 8.71 54.71
C ARG A 70 -17.28 8.58 53.77
N THR A 71 -16.15 9.19 54.08
CA THR A 71 -14.93 9.03 53.26
C THR A 71 -14.34 7.64 53.43
N THR A 72 -14.27 7.13 54.66
CA THR A 72 -13.80 5.76 54.94
C THR A 72 -14.61 4.72 54.16
N GLN A 73 -15.95 4.85 54.17
CA GLN A 73 -16.80 3.95 53.38
C GLN A 73 -16.52 4.03 51.87
N ARG A 74 -16.37 5.25 51.32
CA ARG A 74 -16.04 5.43 49.89
C ARG A 74 -14.66 4.90 49.51
N PHE A 75 -13.68 4.99 50.41
CA PHE A 75 -12.35 4.45 50.16
C PHE A 75 -12.39 2.92 50.12
N HIS A 76 -13.13 2.27 51.02
CA HIS A 76 -13.33 0.82 50.96
C HIS A 76 -14.07 0.40 49.68
N GLU A 77 -15.12 1.11 49.28
CA GLU A 77 -15.82 0.84 48.01
C GLU A 77 -14.96 1.09 46.76
N TYR A 78 -14.05 2.08 46.82
CA TYR A 78 -13.09 2.33 45.74
C TYR A 78 -12.05 1.22 45.66
N ASP A 79 -11.48 0.80 46.78
CA ASP A 79 -10.47 -0.26 46.83
C ASP A 79 -11.02 -1.61 46.36
N GLU A 80 -12.26 -1.98 46.73
CA GLU A 80 -12.90 -3.20 46.24
C GLU A 80 -13.18 -3.15 44.73
N ARG A 81 -13.63 -2.00 44.21
CA ARG A 81 -13.75 -1.79 42.76
C ARG A 81 -12.39 -1.85 42.06
N MET A 82 -11.34 -1.37 42.71
CA MET A 82 -10.00 -1.34 42.14
C MET A 82 -9.38 -2.75 42.10
N LYS A 83 -9.59 -3.57 43.13
CA LYS A 83 -9.21 -5.00 43.15
C LYS A 83 -9.88 -5.78 42.03
N THR A 84 -11.21 -5.70 41.90
CA THR A 84 -11.96 -6.43 40.86
C THR A 84 -11.56 -6.01 39.45
N THR A 85 -11.30 -4.72 39.25
CA THR A 85 -10.85 -4.19 37.96
C THR A 85 -9.43 -4.66 37.63
N ARG A 86 -8.50 -4.63 38.60
CA ARG A 86 -7.14 -5.17 38.44
C ARG A 86 -7.14 -6.67 38.13
N GLN A 87 -7.98 -7.46 38.79
CA GLN A 87 -8.09 -8.90 38.53
C GLN A 87 -8.54 -9.16 37.08
N LYS A 88 -9.57 -8.45 36.59
CA LYS A 88 -10.04 -8.59 35.20
C LYS A 88 -8.97 -8.27 34.17
N TYR A 89 -8.16 -7.23 34.40
CA TYR A 89 -7.06 -6.89 33.49
C TYR A 89 -5.93 -7.92 33.55
N LYS A 90 -5.62 -8.46 34.74
CA LYS A 90 -4.63 -9.53 34.90
C LYS A 90 -5.05 -10.79 34.15
N ASP A 91 -6.29 -11.24 34.34
CA ASP A 91 -6.83 -12.43 33.66
C ASP A 91 -6.87 -12.23 32.12
N LYS A 92 -7.17 -11.01 31.65
CA LYS A 92 -7.15 -10.67 30.22
C LYS A 92 -5.73 -10.72 29.66
N CYS A 93 -4.76 -10.13 30.34
CA CYS A 93 -3.36 -10.17 29.95
C CYS A 93 -2.82 -11.60 29.94
N ASP A 94 -3.10 -12.41 30.97
CA ASP A 94 -2.66 -13.80 31.04
C ASP A 94 -3.23 -14.63 29.87
N LYS A 95 -4.50 -14.39 29.51
CA LYS A 95 -5.15 -15.03 28.35
C LYS A 95 -4.51 -14.62 27.02
N GLU A 96 -4.16 -13.35 26.84
CA GLU A 96 -3.47 -12.88 25.64
C GLU A 96 -2.04 -13.39 25.55
N ILE A 97 -1.32 -13.45 26.68
CA ILE A 97 0.03 -14.04 26.75
C ILE A 97 -0.01 -15.53 26.41
N GLN A 98 -0.95 -16.30 26.96
CA GLN A 98 -1.11 -17.71 26.59
C GLN A 98 -1.40 -17.90 25.09
N LYS A 99 -2.21 -17.01 24.49
CA LYS A 99 -2.48 -17.03 23.04
C LYS A 99 -1.23 -16.73 22.21
N ILE A 100 -0.38 -15.79 22.65
CA ILE A 100 0.89 -15.47 22.01
C ILE A 100 1.86 -16.65 22.10
N ILE A 101 1.98 -17.29 23.27
CA ILE A 101 2.85 -18.46 23.48
C ILE A 101 2.39 -19.64 22.60
N LEU A 102 1.09 -19.91 22.54
CA LEU A 102 0.54 -20.96 21.66
C LEU A 102 0.82 -20.68 20.18
N LYS A 103 0.70 -19.41 19.77
CA LYS A 103 0.98 -19.00 18.39
C LYS A 103 2.46 -19.15 18.04
N ASP A 104 3.36 -18.70 18.92
CA ASP A 104 4.82 -18.84 18.75
C ASP A 104 5.25 -20.31 18.68
N LYS A 105 4.61 -21.18 19.49
CA LYS A 105 4.89 -22.63 19.46
C LYS A 105 4.50 -23.28 18.14
N LEU A 106 3.32 -22.96 17.60
CA LEU A 106 2.87 -23.45 16.29
C LEU A 106 3.74 -22.91 15.14
N GLU A 107 4.16 -21.66 15.23
CA GLU A 107 5.02 -21.02 14.22
C GLU A 107 6.41 -21.69 14.19
N LYS A 108 7.00 -21.97 15.36
CA LYS A 108 8.25 -22.74 15.47
C LYS A 108 8.13 -24.15 14.92
N GLU A 109 7.08 -24.89 15.28
CA GLU A 109 6.86 -26.24 14.75
C GLU A 109 6.66 -26.24 13.22
N LEU A 110 6.00 -25.22 12.68
CA LEU A 110 5.79 -25.07 11.25
C LEU A 110 7.10 -24.72 10.53
N MET A 111 7.91 -23.80 11.06
CA MET A 111 9.21 -23.49 10.48
C MET A 111 10.16 -24.70 10.47
N ASP A 112 10.18 -25.50 11.53
CA ASP A 112 11.03 -26.69 11.62
C ASP A 112 10.63 -27.75 10.56
N LYS A 113 9.32 -27.92 10.32
CA LYS A 113 8.79 -28.76 9.23
C LYS A 113 9.12 -28.21 7.84
N PHE A 114 9.09 -26.89 7.66
CA PHE A 114 9.46 -26.29 6.38
C PHE A 114 10.96 -26.36 6.10
N ALA A 115 11.81 -26.22 7.13
CA ALA A 115 13.25 -26.38 7.01
C ALA A 115 13.64 -27.82 6.64
N THR A 116 13.01 -28.83 7.26
CA THR A 116 13.21 -30.25 6.94
C THR A 116 12.73 -30.60 5.52
N LEU A 117 11.58 -30.06 5.08
CA LEU A 117 11.13 -30.21 3.68
C LEU A 117 12.07 -29.53 2.66
N GLN A 118 12.71 -28.41 3.02
CA GLN A 118 13.67 -27.73 2.14
C GLN A 118 14.97 -28.52 1.97
N THR A 119 15.42 -29.23 3.01
CA THR A 119 16.59 -30.11 2.91
C THR A 119 16.33 -31.35 2.05
N ASP A 120 15.09 -31.86 2.03
CA ASP A 120 14.71 -32.99 1.16
C ASP A 120 14.58 -32.58 -0.32
N ILE A 121 14.27 -31.31 -0.63
CA ILE A 121 14.19 -30.83 -2.03
C ILE A 121 15.58 -30.63 -2.65
N GLN A 122 16.62 -30.40 -1.86
CA GLN A 122 18.01 -30.30 -2.35
C GLN A 122 18.71 -31.66 -2.49
N LYS A 123 18.07 -32.76 -2.07
CA LYS A 123 18.62 -34.11 -2.16
C LYS A 123 17.75 -34.94 -3.08
N ASP A 124 18.30 -35.14 -4.28
CA ASP A 124 17.90 -36.13 -5.29
C ASP A 124 16.80 -35.74 -6.28
N GLY A 125 17.24 -35.58 -7.55
CA GLY A 125 16.42 -35.89 -8.72
C GLY A 125 15.83 -34.70 -9.46
N ILE A 126 16.51 -34.26 -10.52
CA ILE A 126 15.83 -33.73 -11.69
C ILE A 126 15.27 -34.94 -12.46
N PRO A 127 13.95 -35.07 -12.65
CA PRO A 127 13.44 -35.73 -13.85
C PRO A 127 12.63 -34.75 -14.70
N THR A 128 13.09 -34.64 -15.93
CA THR A 128 12.37 -34.45 -17.19
C THR A 128 10.83 -34.33 -17.12
N CYS A 129 10.37 -33.17 -17.59
CA CYS A 129 9.14 -32.92 -18.37
C CYS A 129 7.98 -33.93 -18.22
N ILE A 130 7.02 -33.59 -17.35
CA ILE A 130 5.60 -33.95 -17.54
C ILE A 130 4.79 -32.67 -17.30
N CYS A 131 4.22 -32.13 -18.37
CA CYS A 131 3.26 -31.03 -18.29
C CYS A 131 1.92 -31.59 -17.81
N GLU A 132 1.59 -31.39 -16.55
CA GLU A 132 0.24 -31.59 -16.05
C GLU A 132 -0.32 -30.28 -15.46
N LYS A 133 -1.51 -29.91 -15.94
CA LYS A 133 -2.27 -28.73 -15.52
C LYS A 133 -2.50 -28.78 -14.00
N SER A 134 -1.79 -28.00 -13.19
CA SER A 134 -2.27 -27.68 -11.82
C SER A 134 -1.80 -26.36 -11.19
N ILE A 135 -0.97 -25.55 -11.87
CA ILE A 135 -0.46 -24.30 -11.26
C ILE A 135 -1.52 -23.17 -11.28
N ALA A 136 -2.50 -23.21 -12.19
CA ALA A 136 -3.57 -22.21 -12.22
C ALA A 136 -4.56 -22.35 -11.04
N ASP A 137 -4.85 -23.58 -10.61
CA ASP A 137 -5.90 -23.87 -9.62
C ASP A 137 -5.43 -23.65 -8.15
N LYS A 138 -4.11 -23.59 -7.92
CA LYS A 138 -3.53 -23.23 -6.61
C LYS A 138 -3.36 -21.73 -6.40
N VAL A 139 -3.19 -20.96 -7.47
CA VAL A 139 -3.03 -19.49 -7.39
C VAL A 139 -4.38 -18.80 -7.12
N GLU A 140 -5.49 -19.40 -7.57
CA GLU A 140 -6.84 -18.86 -7.34
C GLU A 140 -7.30 -18.99 -5.88
N LYS A 141 -6.86 -20.03 -5.15
CA LYS A 141 -7.08 -20.16 -3.69
C LYS A 141 -6.18 -19.26 -2.83
N GLY A 142 -5.06 -18.78 -3.38
CA GLY A 142 -4.15 -17.85 -2.69
C GLY A 142 -4.66 -16.41 -2.69
N CYS A 143 -5.30 -15.98 -3.80
CA CYS A 143 -5.81 -14.62 -3.95
C CYS A 143 -7.10 -14.36 -3.13
N LEU A 144 -7.95 -15.38 -2.96
CA LEU A 144 -9.18 -15.28 -2.14
C LEU A 144 -8.93 -15.26 -0.62
N ARG A 145 -7.74 -15.62 -0.14
CA ARG A 145 -7.37 -15.50 1.29
C ARG A 145 -6.82 -14.13 1.68
N CYS A 146 -6.45 -13.28 0.72
CA CYS A 146 -6.00 -11.91 1.00
C CYS A 146 -7.15 -10.92 1.25
N GLY A 147 -8.41 -11.32 1.07
CA GLY A 147 -9.58 -10.47 1.33
C GLY A 147 -10.05 -10.40 2.79
N TYR A 148 -9.50 -11.19 3.72
CA TYR A 148 -10.04 -11.32 5.09
C TYR A 148 -9.17 -10.71 6.20
N GLY A 149 -8.38 -9.68 5.88
CA GLY A 149 -7.48 -9.01 6.84
C GLY A 149 -7.64 -7.49 6.98
N LEU A 150 -8.42 -6.82 6.13
CA LEU A 150 -8.52 -5.35 6.11
C LEU A 150 -9.51 -4.76 7.14
N GLY A 151 -9.83 -5.51 8.19
CA GLY A 151 -10.93 -5.20 9.10
C GLY A 151 -10.66 -5.39 10.58
N SER A 152 -9.45 -5.16 11.09
CA SER A 152 -9.25 -4.86 12.52
C SER A 152 -7.79 -4.58 12.87
N VAL A 153 -7.59 -3.68 13.84
CA VAL A 153 -6.36 -3.32 14.57
C VAL A 153 -5.59 -2.10 14.04
N ALA A 154 -6.23 -0.93 14.17
CA ALA A 154 -5.57 0.21 14.82
C ALA A 154 -5.34 -0.20 16.30
N PRO A 155 -4.13 -0.09 16.91
CA PRO A 155 -3.24 1.07 16.88
C PRO A 155 -1.73 0.73 17.06
N MET A 156 -0.91 0.62 16.00
CA MET A 156 0.57 0.55 16.12
C MET A 156 1.29 1.29 14.96
N ILE A 157 0.72 2.42 14.53
CA ILE A 157 1.04 3.07 13.23
C ILE A 157 2.43 3.76 13.20
N GLY A 158 3.16 3.86 14.31
CA GLY A 158 4.46 4.57 14.32
C GLY A 158 5.65 3.79 13.75
N LEU A 159 5.67 2.45 13.86
CA LEU A 159 6.86 1.63 13.52
C LEU A 159 6.54 0.40 12.65
N THR A 160 5.29 -0.07 12.66
CA THR A 160 4.86 -1.24 11.86
C THR A 160 4.29 -0.87 10.49
N GLY A 161 3.89 0.39 10.30
CA GLY A 161 3.31 0.88 9.05
C GLY A 161 4.30 0.84 7.88
N SER A 162 5.57 1.20 8.11
CA SER A 162 6.61 1.16 7.06
C SER A 162 6.90 -0.26 6.57
N VAL A 163 6.92 -1.24 7.49
CA VAL A 163 7.10 -2.66 7.15
C VAL A 163 5.91 -3.18 6.35
N ALA A 164 4.69 -2.83 6.74
CA ALA A 164 3.47 -3.22 6.04
C ALA A 164 3.39 -2.62 4.62
N VAL A 165 3.74 -1.34 4.44
CA VAL A 165 3.72 -0.67 3.13
C VAL A 165 4.79 -1.26 2.19
N ASN A 166 5.96 -1.63 2.71
CA ASN A 166 7.00 -2.28 1.90
C ASN A 166 6.60 -3.69 1.45
N VAL A 167 5.96 -4.48 2.31
CA VAL A 167 5.42 -5.80 1.96
C VAL A 167 4.26 -5.68 0.96
N TRP A 168 3.41 -4.66 1.11
CA TRP A 168 2.35 -4.38 0.14
C TRP A 168 2.94 -4.03 -1.23
N LYS A 169 3.93 -3.14 -1.29
CA LYS A 169 4.60 -2.74 -2.53
C LYS A 169 5.20 -3.93 -3.27
N THR A 170 5.86 -4.86 -2.57
CA THR A 170 6.47 -6.04 -3.20
C THR A 170 5.42 -7.02 -3.73
N ALA A 171 4.32 -7.22 -2.99
CA ALA A 171 3.21 -8.06 -3.44
C ALA A 171 2.49 -7.48 -4.67
N GLU A 172 2.20 -6.17 -4.65
CA GLU A 172 1.52 -5.49 -5.75
C GLU A 172 2.37 -5.52 -7.02
N LEU A 173 3.68 -5.27 -6.90
CA LEU A 173 4.61 -5.30 -8.03
C LEU A 173 4.72 -6.72 -8.62
N ALA A 174 4.67 -7.77 -7.79
CA ALA A 174 4.64 -9.15 -8.27
C ALA A 174 3.35 -9.47 -9.02
N ALA A 175 2.19 -9.04 -8.50
CA ALA A 175 0.89 -9.22 -9.15
C ALA A 175 0.83 -8.46 -10.49
N ALA A 176 1.31 -7.21 -10.50
CA ALA A 176 1.32 -6.36 -11.68
C ALA A 176 2.24 -6.91 -12.78
N LYS A 177 3.44 -7.40 -12.43
CA LYS A 177 4.34 -8.09 -13.39
C LYS A 177 3.70 -9.35 -13.99
N ALA A 178 2.97 -10.12 -13.19
CA ALA A 178 2.27 -11.30 -13.69
C ALA A 178 1.14 -10.92 -14.66
N ALA A 179 0.37 -9.87 -14.34
CA ALA A 179 -0.66 -9.34 -15.22
C ALA A 179 -0.09 -8.78 -16.53
N ALA A 180 1.00 -8.00 -16.44
CA ALA A 180 1.73 -7.46 -17.59
C ALA A 180 2.25 -8.56 -18.52
N ALA A 181 2.87 -9.61 -17.96
CA ALA A 181 3.35 -10.75 -18.75
C ALA A 181 2.20 -11.50 -19.46
N LYS A 182 1.04 -11.63 -18.82
CA LYS A 182 -0.15 -12.24 -19.42
C LYS A 182 -0.69 -11.40 -20.58
N ALA A 183 -0.88 -10.09 -20.36
CA ALA A 183 -1.36 -9.16 -21.38
C ALA A 183 -0.39 -9.08 -22.58
N ALA A 184 0.92 -9.00 -22.32
CA ALA A 184 1.95 -9.06 -23.35
C ALA A 184 1.91 -10.37 -24.15
N GLY A 185 1.67 -11.51 -23.48
CA GLY A 185 1.52 -12.82 -24.11
C GLY A 185 0.33 -12.89 -25.07
N ASP A 186 -0.81 -12.33 -24.67
CA ASP A 186 -2.01 -12.32 -25.51
C ASP A 186 -1.83 -11.40 -26.74
N ALA A 187 -1.29 -10.19 -26.56
CA ALA A 187 -0.97 -9.27 -27.67
C ALA A 187 0.06 -9.89 -28.63
N ALA A 188 1.11 -10.52 -28.11
CA ALA A 188 2.13 -11.19 -28.92
C ALA A 188 1.57 -12.39 -29.70
N THR A 189 0.63 -13.13 -29.10
CA THR A 189 -0.07 -14.22 -29.78
C THR A 189 -0.86 -13.68 -30.97
N GLU A 190 -1.61 -12.60 -30.79
CA GLU A 190 -2.37 -11.97 -31.87
C GLU A 190 -1.45 -11.49 -33.01
N ALA A 191 -0.33 -10.82 -32.66
CA ALA A 191 0.65 -10.37 -33.63
C ALA A 191 1.31 -11.53 -34.39
N GLY A 192 1.66 -12.62 -33.68
CA GLY A 192 2.19 -13.85 -34.26
C GLY A 192 1.22 -14.48 -35.27
N MET A 193 -0.06 -14.63 -34.89
CA MET A 193 -1.08 -15.15 -35.80
C MET A 193 -1.26 -14.27 -37.05
N LYS A 194 -1.32 -12.93 -36.88
CA LYS A 194 -1.41 -12.00 -38.02
C LYS A 194 -0.23 -12.13 -38.98
N ALA A 195 0.99 -12.34 -38.46
CA ALA A 195 2.17 -12.56 -39.30
C ALA A 195 2.08 -13.85 -40.12
N VAL A 196 1.61 -14.95 -39.50
CA VAL A 196 1.35 -16.22 -40.21
C VAL A 196 0.31 -16.03 -41.31
N VAL A 197 -0.83 -15.39 -41.00
CA VAL A 197 -1.90 -15.10 -41.97
C VAL A 197 -1.37 -14.26 -43.14
N SER A 198 -0.55 -13.25 -42.87
CA SER A 198 0.07 -12.43 -43.91
C SER A 198 0.93 -13.26 -44.86
N LYS A 199 1.80 -14.13 -44.33
CA LYS A 199 2.62 -15.04 -45.14
C LYS A 199 1.79 -16.02 -45.96
N ILE A 200 0.73 -16.58 -45.35
CA ILE A 200 -0.21 -17.45 -46.03
C ILE A 200 -0.90 -16.73 -47.20
N ASN A 201 -1.36 -15.49 -47.01
CA ASN A 201 -2.03 -14.73 -48.07
C ASN A 201 -1.09 -14.43 -49.23
N VAL A 202 0.15 -14.04 -48.94
CA VAL A 202 1.18 -13.80 -49.98
C VAL A 202 1.45 -15.06 -50.79
N TRP A 203 1.61 -16.20 -50.12
CA TRP A 203 1.81 -17.50 -50.78
C TRP A 203 0.57 -17.93 -51.57
N SER A 204 -0.62 -17.74 -51.01
CA SER A 204 -1.90 -18.15 -51.61
C SER A 204 -2.19 -17.45 -52.94
N ASN A 205 -1.70 -16.22 -53.15
CA ASN A 205 -1.88 -15.49 -54.41
C ASN A 205 -1.32 -16.26 -55.62
N GLY A 206 -0.26 -17.05 -55.42
CA GLY A 206 0.33 -17.89 -56.47
C GLY A 206 -0.53 -19.10 -56.86
N PHE A 207 -1.56 -19.43 -56.09
CA PHE A 207 -2.36 -20.65 -56.27
C PHE A 207 -3.81 -20.41 -56.67
N THR A 208 -4.25 -19.16 -56.81
CA THR A 208 -5.64 -18.77 -57.06
C THR A 208 -6.24 -19.37 -58.34
N ALA A 209 -5.42 -19.62 -59.36
CA ALA A 209 -5.85 -20.23 -60.63
C ALA A 209 -5.86 -21.78 -60.62
N TYR A 210 -5.36 -22.41 -59.55
CA TYR A 210 -5.24 -23.87 -59.49
C TYR A 210 -6.53 -24.53 -58.98
N LYS A 211 -6.89 -25.65 -59.61
CA LYS A 211 -8.01 -26.49 -59.17
C LYS A 211 -7.77 -26.98 -57.75
N GLY A 212 -8.79 -26.83 -56.91
CA GLY A 212 -8.78 -27.27 -55.51
C GLY A 212 -8.22 -26.25 -54.51
N PHE A 213 -7.91 -25.02 -54.95
CA PHE A 213 -7.48 -23.94 -54.05
C PHE A 213 -8.52 -23.65 -52.96
N VAL A 214 -8.03 -23.51 -51.73
CA VAL A 214 -8.81 -23.07 -50.58
C VAL A 214 -8.02 -22.02 -49.79
N ASN A 215 -8.70 -20.99 -49.29
CA ASN A 215 -8.04 -19.98 -48.47
C ASN A 215 -7.64 -20.57 -47.12
N LEU A 216 -6.34 -20.61 -46.84
CA LEU A 216 -5.79 -21.17 -45.61
C LEU A 216 -5.78 -20.20 -44.43
N ALA A 217 -6.04 -18.90 -44.60
CA ALA A 217 -6.03 -17.94 -43.50
C ALA A 217 -6.85 -18.36 -42.25
N PRO A 218 -8.04 -18.99 -42.38
CA PRO A 218 -8.86 -19.40 -41.23
C PRO A 218 -8.27 -20.55 -40.39
N ILE A 219 -7.23 -21.24 -40.85
CA ILE A 219 -6.64 -22.36 -40.11
C ILE A 219 -5.77 -21.91 -38.94
N VAL A 220 -5.32 -20.65 -38.96
CA VAL A 220 -4.37 -20.12 -37.97
C VAL A 220 -5.09 -19.90 -36.64
N LYS A 221 -4.60 -20.57 -35.60
CA LYS A 221 -5.13 -20.55 -34.23
C LYS A 221 -4.00 -20.35 -33.24
N LYS A 222 -4.35 -19.90 -32.02
CA LYS A 222 -3.41 -19.76 -30.89
C LYS A 222 -2.61 -21.05 -30.62
N SER A 223 -3.20 -22.22 -30.88
CA SER A 223 -2.59 -23.52 -30.62
C SER A 223 -1.67 -24.06 -31.73
N ASN A 224 -1.65 -23.45 -32.92
CA ASN A 224 -0.91 -24.02 -34.06
C ASN A 224 0.01 -23.03 -34.79
N PHE A 225 -0.13 -21.71 -34.60
CA PHE A 225 0.62 -20.70 -35.38
C PHE A 225 2.15 -20.82 -35.28
N ASN A 226 2.66 -21.49 -34.24
CA ASN A 226 4.07 -21.71 -33.97
C ASN A 226 4.54 -23.14 -34.31
N CYS A 227 3.69 -23.97 -34.92
CA CYS A 227 3.98 -25.36 -35.20
C CYS A 227 3.72 -25.68 -36.68
N PRO A 228 4.78 -25.89 -37.48
CA PRO A 228 4.67 -26.19 -38.92
C PRO A 228 3.78 -27.40 -39.18
N ALA A 229 4.01 -28.51 -38.47
CA ALA A 229 3.25 -29.74 -38.58
C ALA A 229 1.75 -29.53 -38.30
N ALA A 230 1.42 -28.74 -37.27
CA ALA A 230 0.03 -28.46 -36.89
C ALA A 230 -0.68 -27.54 -37.90
N LEU A 231 0.03 -26.56 -38.47
CA LEU A 231 -0.48 -25.74 -39.57
C LEU A 231 -0.74 -26.59 -40.81
N ARG A 232 0.22 -27.44 -41.20
CA ARG A 232 0.06 -28.35 -42.35
C ARG A 232 -1.13 -29.28 -42.18
N LYS A 233 -1.23 -29.94 -41.02
CA LYS A 233 -2.36 -30.83 -40.71
C LYS A 233 -3.70 -30.10 -40.79
N SER A 234 -3.76 -28.86 -40.29
CA SER A 234 -4.98 -28.04 -40.36
C SER A 234 -5.30 -27.63 -41.81
N ALA A 235 -4.27 -27.33 -42.62
CA ALA A 235 -4.42 -26.99 -44.03
C ALA A 235 -4.92 -28.19 -44.86
N MET A 236 -4.34 -29.37 -44.66
CA MET A 236 -4.77 -30.61 -45.31
C MET A 236 -6.21 -30.95 -44.95
N ALA A 237 -6.58 -30.83 -43.67
CA ALA A 237 -7.96 -31.07 -43.23
C ALA A 237 -8.96 -30.10 -43.90
N LEU A 238 -8.59 -28.81 -44.06
CA LEU A 238 -9.42 -27.84 -44.76
C LEU A 238 -9.54 -28.14 -46.26
N ALA A 239 -8.44 -28.57 -46.88
CA ALA A 239 -8.37 -28.86 -48.31
C ALA A 239 -8.89 -30.26 -48.69
N ASN A 240 -9.25 -31.12 -47.73
CA ASN A 240 -9.56 -32.54 -47.98
C ASN A 240 -10.73 -32.80 -48.94
N LYS A 241 -11.65 -31.84 -49.10
CA LYS A 241 -12.75 -31.93 -50.08
C LYS A 241 -12.31 -31.56 -51.51
N SER A 242 -11.21 -30.82 -51.61
CA SER A 242 -10.74 -30.17 -52.84
C SER A 242 -9.45 -30.80 -53.39
N CYS A 243 -8.67 -31.43 -52.52
CA CYS A 243 -7.42 -32.13 -52.80
C CYS A 243 -7.58 -33.62 -52.48
N ASP A 244 -7.06 -34.49 -53.34
CA ASP A 244 -7.04 -35.93 -53.12
C ASP A 244 -5.69 -36.34 -52.54
N PHE A 245 -5.61 -36.43 -51.21
CA PHE A 245 -4.38 -36.82 -50.52
C PHE A 245 -4.16 -38.34 -50.44
N GLU A 246 -5.18 -39.15 -50.82
CA GLU A 246 -5.16 -40.62 -50.69
C GLU A 246 -5.10 -41.34 -52.06
N GLY A 247 -5.46 -40.66 -53.15
CA GLY A 247 -5.54 -41.24 -54.49
C GLY A 247 -4.31 -41.01 -55.38
N ARG A 248 -4.12 -41.95 -56.32
CA ARG A 248 -3.07 -41.98 -57.37
C ARG A 248 -3.31 -40.95 -58.51
N GLY A 249 -3.98 -39.82 -58.24
CA GLY A 249 -4.31 -38.79 -59.23
C GLY A 249 -3.25 -37.70 -59.40
N ILE A 250 -3.40 -36.87 -60.44
CA ILE A 250 -2.58 -35.65 -60.61
C ILE A 250 -3.07 -34.60 -59.60
N ASN A 251 -2.39 -34.51 -58.45
CA ASN A 251 -2.63 -33.45 -57.50
C ASN A 251 -2.20 -32.09 -58.08
N SER A 252 -3.02 -31.05 -57.88
CA SER A 252 -2.65 -29.69 -58.29
C SER A 252 -1.38 -29.25 -57.55
N SER A 253 -0.64 -28.30 -58.13
CA SER A 253 0.56 -27.74 -57.49
C SER A 253 0.29 -27.30 -56.04
N PHE A 254 -0.90 -26.74 -55.79
CA PHE A 254 -1.39 -26.41 -54.46
C PHE A 254 -1.46 -27.64 -53.54
N CYS A 255 -2.14 -28.71 -53.95
CA CYS A 255 -2.31 -29.93 -53.15
C CYS A 255 -0.97 -30.64 -52.88
N ASN A 256 -0.06 -30.67 -53.85
CA ASN A 256 1.29 -31.22 -53.65
C ASN A 256 2.09 -30.41 -52.63
N THR A 257 1.99 -29.08 -52.69
CA THR A 257 2.67 -28.20 -51.73
C THR A 257 2.09 -28.37 -50.32
N LEU A 258 0.77 -28.60 -50.18
CA LEU A 258 0.17 -28.92 -48.88
C LEU A 258 0.66 -30.25 -48.29
N TYR A 259 0.85 -31.26 -49.13
CA TYR A 259 1.21 -32.60 -48.69
C TYR A 259 2.69 -32.68 -48.25
N TYR A 260 3.60 -32.14 -49.06
CA TYR A 260 5.06 -32.23 -48.83
C TYR A 260 5.67 -30.98 -48.18
N GLY A 261 4.95 -29.87 -48.11
CA GLY A 261 5.53 -28.56 -47.79
C GLY A 261 5.73 -28.24 -46.31
N GLU A 262 5.86 -29.23 -45.43
CA GLU A 262 6.05 -28.98 -43.99
C GLU A 262 7.28 -28.09 -43.74
N GLU A 263 8.45 -28.51 -44.23
CA GLU A 263 9.72 -27.78 -44.07
C GLU A 263 9.87 -26.60 -45.04
N THR A 264 9.25 -26.67 -46.23
CA THR A 264 9.49 -25.66 -47.28
C THR A 264 8.48 -24.52 -47.25
N THR A 265 7.25 -24.77 -46.78
CA THR A 265 6.13 -23.82 -46.84
C THR A 265 5.64 -23.46 -45.44
N PHE A 266 5.33 -24.46 -44.61
CA PHE A 266 4.77 -24.22 -43.28
C PHE A 266 5.81 -23.80 -42.24
N GLU A 267 7.05 -24.24 -42.36
CA GLU A 267 8.16 -23.80 -41.50
C GLU A 267 8.42 -22.28 -41.63
N PRO A 268 8.59 -21.68 -42.83
CA PRO A 268 8.64 -20.22 -42.98
C PRO A 268 7.43 -19.47 -42.39
N PHE A 269 6.23 -20.06 -42.46
CA PHE A 269 5.04 -19.45 -41.88
C PHE A 269 5.13 -19.42 -40.35
N ALA A 270 5.42 -20.58 -39.74
CA ALA A 270 5.57 -20.70 -38.30
C ALA A 270 6.70 -19.81 -37.78
N GLN A 271 7.85 -19.76 -38.47
CA GLN A 271 8.97 -18.90 -38.11
C GLN A 271 8.60 -17.41 -38.15
N ALA A 272 7.83 -16.96 -39.15
CA ALA A 272 7.33 -15.59 -39.18
C ALA A 272 6.42 -15.28 -37.97
N GLY A 273 5.56 -16.23 -37.59
CA GLY A 273 4.72 -16.13 -36.40
C GLY A 273 5.53 -16.06 -35.10
N ILE A 274 6.52 -16.95 -34.95
CA ILE A 274 7.41 -17.01 -33.77
C ILE A 274 8.25 -15.74 -33.65
N ALA A 275 8.83 -15.26 -34.76
CA ALA A 275 9.63 -14.04 -34.78
C ALA A 275 8.78 -12.82 -34.38
N LYS A 276 7.56 -12.71 -34.93
CA LYS A 276 6.66 -11.61 -34.58
C LYS A 276 6.17 -11.70 -33.15
N TYR A 277 5.85 -12.91 -32.67
CA TYR A 277 5.52 -13.15 -31.26
C TYR A 277 6.65 -12.71 -30.33
N LYS A 278 7.89 -13.14 -30.57
CA LYS A 278 9.03 -12.85 -29.70
C LYS A 278 9.31 -11.34 -29.61
N THR A 279 9.26 -10.65 -30.74
CA THR A 279 9.48 -9.20 -30.81
C THR A 279 8.38 -8.42 -30.11
N GLU A 280 7.11 -8.75 -30.37
CA GLU A 280 5.96 -8.11 -29.73
C GLU A 280 5.92 -8.39 -28.23
N PHE A 281 6.18 -9.63 -27.81
CA PHE A 281 6.20 -10.02 -26.41
C PHE A 281 7.24 -9.22 -25.62
N ALA A 282 8.46 -9.11 -26.15
CA ALA A 282 9.52 -8.35 -25.49
C ALA A 282 9.16 -6.85 -25.39
N SER A 283 8.63 -6.27 -26.46
CA SER A 283 8.20 -4.86 -26.48
C SER A 283 7.07 -4.58 -25.51
N GLN A 284 5.98 -5.35 -25.59
CA GLN A 284 4.78 -5.15 -24.76
C GLN A 284 5.07 -5.43 -23.28
N LYS A 285 5.85 -6.48 -22.98
CA LYS A 285 6.24 -6.78 -21.61
C LYS A 285 7.02 -5.63 -20.99
N ALA A 286 8.01 -5.09 -21.70
CA ALA A 286 8.81 -3.98 -21.18
C ALA A 286 7.96 -2.72 -20.96
N LEU A 287 7.06 -2.39 -21.88
CA LEU A 287 6.16 -1.24 -21.77
C LEU A 287 5.19 -1.38 -20.58
N LEU A 288 4.56 -2.54 -20.44
CA LEU A 288 3.60 -2.79 -19.36
C LEU A 288 4.31 -2.87 -18.00
N GLU A 289 5.45 -3.56 -17.89
CA GLU A 289 6.20 -3.61 -16.62
C GLU A 289 6.67 -2.22 -16.17
N ALA A 290 7.07 -1.35 -17.11
CA ALA A 290 7.42 0.03 -16.78
C ALA A 290 6.21 0.83 -16.28
N ALA A 291 5.08 0.75 -16.99
CA ALA A 291 3.85 1.47 -16.60
C ALA A 291 3.31 1.01 -15.24
N GLU A 292 3.34 -0.30 -14.96
CA GLU A 292 2.93 -0.85 -13.68
C GLU A 292 3.87 -0.46 -12.54
N LEU A 293 5.19 -0.43 -12.78
CA LEU A 293 6.16 0.01 -11.79
C LEU A 293 5.95 1.49 -11.45
N ASP A 294 5.73 2.34 -12.44
CA ASP A 294 5.46 3.77 -12.25
C ASP A 294 4.16 3.99 -11.45
N ALA A 295 3.12 3.20 -11.72
CA ALA A 295 1.85 3.25 -10.98
C ALA A 295 2.01 2.81 -9.50
N VAL A 296 2.75 1.73 -9.25
CA VAL A 296 3.05 1.25 -7.89
C VAL A 296 3.94 2.25 -7.15
N ASP A 297 4.92 2.86 -7.81
CA ASP A 297 5.77 3.88 -7.19
C ASP A 297 5.00 5.18 -6.88
N ALA A 298 4.09 5.60 -7.76
CA ALA A 298 3.22 6.75 -7.52
C ALA A 298 2.29 6.53 -6.31
N THR A 299 1.71 5.34 -6.17
CA THR A 299 0.87 5.01 -5.01
C THR A 299 1.69 4.90 -3.72
N TYR A 300 2.88 4.27 -3.78
CA TYR A 300 3.79 4.17 -2.64
C TYR A 300 4.26 5.54 -2.14
N THR A 301 4.62 6.46 -3.05
CA THR A 301 5.02 7.84 -2.68
C THR A 301 3.86 8.61 -2.05
N SER A 302 2.64 8.43 -2.53
CA SER A 302 1.43 8.97 -1.89
C SER A 302 1.25 8.45 -0.46
N PHE A 303 1.43 7.14 -0.21
CA PHE A 303 1.38 6.60 1.16
C PHE A 303 2.50 7.15 2.05
N GLN A 304 3.73 7.26 1.55
CA GLN A 304 4.85 7.83 2.31
C GLN A 304 4.61 9.29 2.68
N THR A 305 4.14 10.11 1.74
CA THR A 305 3.81 11.52 2.03
C THR A 305 2.71 11.65 3.09
N SER A 306 1.68 10.80 3.02
CA SER A 306 0.62 10.73 4.04
C SER A 306 1.12 10.30 5.42
N ILE A 307 2.16 9.45 5.50
CA ILE A 307 2.79 9.02 6.76
C ILE A 307 3.72 10.11 7.32
N ILE A 308 4.48 10.79 6.46
CA ILE A 308 5.48 11.79 6.86
C ILE A 308 4.82 13.11 7.29
N ALA A 309 3.73 13.53 6.64
CA ALA A 309 3.01 14.77 6.94
C ALA A 309 2.66 14.95 8.44
N PRO A 310 2.00 14.00 9.13
CA PRO A 310 1.68 14.15 10.55
C PRO A 310 2.93 14.19 11.45
N ILE A 311 4.00 13.48 11.08
CA ILE A 311 5.27 13.49 11.84
C ILE A 311 5.86 14.91 11.81
N ILE A 312 5.91 15.54 10.63
CA ILE A 312 6.38 16.92 10.49
C ILE A 312 5.51 17.86 11.33
N THR A 313 4.19 17.70 11.28
CA THR A 313 3.27 18.53 12.08
C THR A 313 3.54 18.40 13.59
N ILE A 314 3.73 17.19 14.10
CA ILE A 314 4.04 16.94 15.52
C ILE A 314 5.38 17.59 15.91
N VAL A 315 6.42 17.44 15.08
CA VAL A 315 7.75 18.03 15.33
C VAL A 315 7.68 19.55 15.41
N VAL A 316 6.90 20.21 14.53
CA VAL A 316 6.69 21.66 14.56
C VAL A 316 6.00 22.11 15.86
N ILE A 317 4.96 21.40 16.30
CA ILE A 317 4.26 21.70 17.56
C ILE A 317 5.22 21.56 18.76
N VAL A 318 6.02 20.50 18.82
CA VAL A 318 7.00 20.28 19.88
C VAL A 318 8.07 21.39 19.89
N LEU A 319 8.57 21.80 18.71
CA LEU A 319 9.52 22.91 18.60
C LEU A 319 8.95 24.22 19.15
N ILE A 320 7.70 24.56 18.81
CA ILE A 320 7.03 25.76 19.33
C ILE A 320 6.92 25.70 20.86
N MET A 321 6.52 24.55 21.41
CA MET A 321 6.43 24.34 22.86
C MET A 321 7.78 24.50 23.56
N VAL A 322 8.87 24.00 22.97
CA VAL A 322 10.24 24.15 23.49
C VAL A 322 10.67 25.61 23.46
N ILE A 323 10.40 26.35 22.38
CA ILE A 323 10.74 27.79 22.28
C ILE A 323 10.00 28.59 23.35
N ILE A 324 8.69 28.39 23.49
CA ILE A 324 7.87 29.06 24.52
C ILE A 324 8.41 28.71 25.92
N TYR A 325 8.72 27.45 26.19
CA TYR A 325 9.28 27.00 27.45
C TYR A 325 10.63 27.69 27.75
N LEU A 326 11.53 27.79 26.77
CA LEU A 326 12.82 28.46 26.93
C LEU A 326 12.66 29.96 27.23
N ILE A 327 11.73 30.65 26.56
CA ILE A 327 11.41 32.05 26.83
C ILE A 327 10.88 32.22 28.26
N LEU A 328 9.92 31.39 28.67
CA LEU A 328 9.34 31.43 30.02
C LEU A 328 10.41 31.14 31.09
N ARG A 329 11.27 30.14 30.86
CA ARG A 329 12.38 29.78 31.75
C ARG A 329 13.38 30.92 31.87
N TYR A 330 13.74 31.55 30.75
CA TYR A 330 14.63 32.71 30.73
C TYR A 330 14.04 33.87 31.55
N ARG A 331 12.76 34.19 31.37
CA ARG A 331 12.05 35.23 32.15
C ARG A 331 12.02 34.90 33.65
N ARG A 332 11.75 33.65 34.03
CA ARG A 332 11.80 33.21 35.44
C ARG A 332 13.19 33.39 36.06
N LYS A 333 14.25 32.95 35.37
CA LYS A 333 15.64 33.14 35.86
C LYS A 333 15.99 34.63 36.03
N LYS A 334 15.61 35.49 35.07
CA LYS A 334 15.83 36.94 35.17
C LYS A 334 15.08 37.55 36.36
N LYS A 335 13.83 37.13 36.61
CA LYS A 335 13.04 37.58 37.78
C LYS A 335 13.69 37.17 39.09
N MET A 336 14.19 35.95 39.21
CA MET A 336 14.88 35.46 40.42
C MET A 336 16.19 36.21 40.69
N LYS A 337 17.01 36.46 39.66
CA LYS A 337 18.24 37.27 39.80
C LYS A 337 17.94 38.68 40.33
N LYS A 338 16.90 39.34 39.81
CA LYS A 338 16.46 40.65 40.30
C LYS A 338 16.03 40.60 41.77
N LYS A 339 15.21 39.61 42.16
CA LYS A 339 14.78 39.44 43.57
C LYS A 339 15.98 39.29 44.52
N LEU A 340 16.99 38.53 44.12
CA LEU A 340 18.18 38.27 44.93
C LEU A 340 19.05 39.54 45.12
N GLN A 341 19.07 40.43 44.12
CA GLN A 341 19.72 41.75 44.25
C GLN A 341 18.96 42.67 45.21
N TYR A 342 17.62 42.67 45.18
CA TYR A 342 16.81 43.48 46.10
C TYR A 342 16.91 43.02 47.55
N ILE A 343 16.99 41.71 47.82
CA ILE A 343 17.17 41.18 49.18
C ILE A 343 18.51 41.65 49.77
N LYS A 344 19.59 41.59 49.00
CA LYS A 344 20.91 42.04 49.45
C LYS A 344 20.95 43.53 49.82
N LEU A 345 20.20 44.37 49.11
CA LEU A 345 20.13 45.81 49.39
C LEU A 345 19.28 46.16 50.63
N LEU A 346 18.53 45.20 51.18
CA LEU A 346 17.69 45.40 52.38
C LEU A 346 18.35 44.89 53.66
N GLU A 347 19.42 44.09 53.55
CA GLU A 347 20.21 43.59 54.69
C GLU A 347 21.43 44.47 55.03
N GLU A 348 21.82 45.39 54.14
CA GLU A 348 22.70 46.54 54.43
C GLU A 348 21.89 47.71 54.96
#